data_AF-A0A6A7YPD8-F1
#
_entry.id   AF-A0A6A7YPD8-F1
#
_cell.length_a   1.000
_cell.length_b   1.000
_cell.length_c   1.000
_cell.angle_alpha   90.00
_cell.angle_beta   90.00
_cell.angle_gamma   90.00
#
_symmetry.space_group_name_H-M   'P 1'
#
loop_
_entity.id
_entity.type
_entity.pdbx_description
1 polymer ?
#
loop_
_entity_poly.entity_id
_entity_poly.type
_entity_poly.pdbx_seq_one_letter_code
_entity_poly.pdbx_strand_id
1 'polypeptide(L)'
;MKQMTPDSEYINRERINKTAINEPPPFFEALNSPEARLFLTAEDMKLIKEYVHTAKKLPKTLPDIHEKLGKLETAEFSTLELLTIHESIHRHALLWPDIETGLFASGERLKVFSYNLTTFMTRLSDTISQMPIVEKIEKFESTSIEHLPPIPFDPVDEKVHKTLGSTFDDLKISIAKASSETDNLHKEITSFNNKLAQHLIPLVERSINTLSKVSSADHANRLMLRLNEARETHKQKNNEKTKLLAFDISKIGLSAANPLSLLINFLNGPALLSPELIDVIHHVGKLNREITQLESELLATEGIPKLVTEHSLSLRTLETAMGSAAEATEKLKKVWATIIAHIETSATDFKLIKTGQALISFQANIDRTIAPWKEVNLTVSALLDVLYTANQSNP
;
A
#
# COMPACT_ATOMS: atom_id res chain seq x y z
N MET A 1 82.70 -32.05 24.44
CA MET A 1 81.53 -31.47 23.73
C MET A 1 80.29 -32.05 24.39
N LYS A 2 79.73 -31.32 25.35
CA LYS A 2 78.41 -30.66 25.32
C LYS A 2 77.23 -31.62 25.52
N GLN A 3 76.67 -31.55 26.72
CA GLN A 3 75.33 -32.00 27.10
C GLN A 3 74.26 -31.35 26.23
N MET A 4 73.15 -32.06 26.03
CA MET A 4 71.81 -31.47 25.88
C MET A 4 70.74 -32.54 26.12
N THR A 5 70.11 -32.49 27.29
CA THR A 5 68.71 -32.89 27.49
C THR A 5 67.80 -31.85 26.84
N PRO A 6 66.57 -32.22 26.42
CA PRO A 6 65.47 -31.27 26.39
C PRO A 6 64.48 -31.59 27.51
N ASP A 7 64.38 -30.61 28.40
CA ASP A 7 63.35 -30.44 29.41
C ASP A 7 61.94 -30.32 28.82
N SER A 8 61.01 -30.65 29.71
CA SER A 8 59.60 -30.31 29.70
C SER A 8 59.31 -28.85 29.32
N GLU A 9 58.53 -28.64 28.27
CA GLU A 9 57.77 -27.41 28.06
C GLU A 9 56.36 -27.68 27.52
N TYR A 10 55.41 -27.34 28.39
CA TYR A 10 54.09 -26.77 28.10
C TYR A 10 53.02 -27.64 27.43
N ILE A 11 52.40 -28.44 28.30
CA ILE A 11 50.95 -28.60 28.41
C ILE A 11 50.27 -27.22 28.36
N ASN A 12 49.67 -26.85 27.24
CA ASN A 12 48.50 -25.96 27.24
C ASN A 12 47.78 -25.98 25.89
N ARG A 13 46.67 -26.72 25.80
CA ARG A 13 45.52 -26.42 24.93
C ARG A 13 44.40 -27.42 25.27
N GLU A 14 43.17 -26.90 25.28
CA GLU A 14 41.90 -27.61 25.44
C GLU A 14 41.42 -27.90 26.87
N ARG A 15 41.24 -26.83 27.65
CA ARG A 15 39.97 -26.68 28.40
C ARG A 15 39.01 -25.88 27.54
N ILE A 16 38.33 -26.55 26.61
CA ILE A 16 37.15 -25.99 25.96
C ILE A 16 36.03 -26.01 27.01
N ASN A 17 35.66 -24.80 27.44
CA ASN A 17 34.57 -24.54 28.35
C ASN A 17 33.26 -25.01 27.70
N LYS A 18 32.68 -26.12 28.19
CA LYS A 18 31.45 -26.75 27.65
C LYS A 18 30.19 -25.89 27.75
N THR A 19 30.28 -24.69 28.32
CA THR A 19 29.15 -23.76 28.48
C THR A 19 29.02 -22.74 27.34
N ALA A 20 30.03 -22.60 26.46
CA ALA A 20 30.02 -21.59 25.39
C ALA A 20 29.48 -22.10 24.03
N ILE A 21 28.98 -23.34 23.96
CA ILE A 21 28.49 -23.97 22.71
C ILE A 21 26.95 -23.85 22.58
N ASN A 22 26.25 -23.35 23.61
CA ASN A 22 24.79 -23.31 23.64
C ASN A 22 24.18 -21.89 23.69
N GLU A 23 24.97 -20.83 23.59
CA GLU A 23 24.43 -19.47 23.44
C GLU A 23 24.72 -18.96 22.02
N PRO A 24 23.69 -18.65 21.22
CA PRO A 24 23.90 -18.06 19.91
C PRO A 24 24.55 -16.67 20.06
N PRO A 25 25.47 -16.26 19.16
CA PRO A 25 26.13 -14.96 19.24
C PRO A 25 25.12 -13.80 19.29
N PRO A 26 25.45 -12.65 19.90
CA PRO A 26 24.52 -11.52 20.07
C PRO A 26 23.98 -10.93 18.75
N PHE A 27 24.56 -11.27 17.60
CA PHE A 27 24.04 -10.93 16.28
C PHE A 27 22.80 -11.77 15.87
N PHE A 28 22.64 -12.99 16.40
CA PHE A 28 21.50 -13.86 16.14
C PHE A 28 20.28 -13.52 17.03
N GLU A 29 20.48 -12.90 18.18
CA GLU A 29 19.36 -12.37 18.99
C GLU A 29 18.63 -11.21 18.28
N ALA A 30 19.34 -10.41 17.48
CA ALA A 30 18.74 -9.34 16.68
C ALA A 30 17.83 -9.85 15.53
N LEU A 31 17.98 -11.12 15.11
CA LEU A 31 17.14 -11.79 14.09
C LEU A 31 15.89 -12.46 14.69
N ASN A 32 15.69 -12.36 16.00
CA ASN A 32 14.55 -12.94 16.69
C ASN A 32 13.38 -11.96 16.88
N SER A 33 13.50 -10.70 16.45
CA SER A 33 12.32 -9.84 16.37
C SER A 33 11.49 -10.23 15.14
N PRO A 34 10.14 -10.28 15.26
CA PRO A 34 9.25 -10.53 14.13
C PRO A 34 9.54 -9.63 12.91
N GLU A 35 9.92 -8.38 13.17
CA GLU A 35 10.24 -7.35 12.17
C GLU A 35 11.61 -7.55 11.51
N ALA A 36 12.61 -8.14 12.18
CA ALA A 36 13.90 -8.46 11.55
C ALA A 36 13.80 -9.72 10.66
N ARG A 37 12.81 -10.58 10.90
CA ARG A 37 12.55 -11.80 10.13
C ARG A 37 11.65 -11.57 8.92
N LEU A 38 10.81 -10.54 8.95
CA LEU A 38 9.91 -10.16 7.88
C LEU A 38 10.39 -8.87 7.21
N PHE A 39 10.43 -8.84 5.88
CA PHE A 39 10.57 -7.57 5.14
C PHE A 39 9.26 -6.76 5.14
N LEU A 40 8.43 -6.91 6.17
CA LEU A 40 7.08 -6.36 6.32
C LEU A 40 6.84 -5.97 7.79
N THR A 41 6.34 -4.77 8.01
CA THR A 41 6.07 -4.20 9.34
C THR A 41 4.59 -3.91 9.57
N ALA A 42 4.21 -3.62 10.82
CA ALA A 42 2.86 -3.16 11.13
C ALA A 42 2.53 -1.82 10.46
N GLU A 43 3.54 -0.97 10.24
CA GLU A 43 3.37 0.30 9.52
C GLU A 43 3.03 0.08 8.04
N ASP A 44 3.69 -0.88 7.38
CA ASP A 44 3.33 -1.26 6.01
C ASP A 44 1.85 -1.67 5.91
N MET A 45 1.33 -2.41 6.90
CA MET A 45 -0.08 -2.79 6.93
C MET A 45 -1.03 -1.61 7.17
N LYS A 46 -0.61 -0.61 7.96
CA LYS A 46 -1.36 0.63 8.13
C LYS A 46 -1.41 1.44 6.83
N LEU A 47 -0.33 1.48 6.05
CA LEU A 47 -0.30 2.19 4.76
C LEU A 47 -1.33 1.63 3.76
N ILE A 48 -1.52 0.30 3.72
CA ILE A 48 -2.58 -0.30 2.89
C ILE A 48 -3.97 0.13 3.40
N LYS A 49 -4.19 0.12 4.71
CA LYS A 49 -5.46 0.54 5.32
C LYS A 49 -5.73 2.04 5.12
N GLU A 50 -4.70 2.88 5.15
CA GLU A 50 -4.78 4.31 4.87
C GLU A 50 -5.22 4.56 3.42
N TYR A 51 -4.64 3.82 2.46
CA TYR A 51 -5.11 3.84 1.08
C TYR A 51 -6.59 3.45 1.00
N VAL A 52 -7.00 2.34 1.62
CA VAL A 52 -8.40 1.88 1.60
C VAL A 52 -9.35 2.92 2.20
N HIS A 53 -8.96 3.57 3.28
CA HIS A 53 -9.72 4.66 3.90
C HIS A 53 -9.83 5.88 2.99
N THR A 54 -8.72 6.30 2.39
CA THR A 54 -8.67 7.44 1.46
C THR A 54 -9.51 7.17 0.22
N ALA A 55 -9.41 5.96 -0.34
CA ALA A 55 -10.22 5.50 -1.47
C ALA A 55 -11.73 5.49 -1.17
N LYS A 56 -12.13 5.15 0.06
CA LYS A 56 -13.56 5.19 0.48
C LYS A 56 -14.13 6.60 0.59
N LYS A 57 -13.28 7.61 0.79
CA LYS A 57 -13.67 9.03 0.89
C LYS A 57 -13.74 9.74 -0.47
N LEU A 58 -13.35 9.08 -1.56
CA LEU A 58 -13.42 9.69 -2.88
C LEU A 58 -14.86 10.04 -3.26
N PRO A 59 -15.05 11.15 -4.00
CA PRO A 59 -16.34 11.49 -4.60
C PRO A 59 -16.94 10.33 -5.39
N LYS A 60 -18.21 10.00 -5.13
CA LYS A 60 -18.89 8.84 -5.74
C LYS A 60 -19.91 9.24 -6.80
N THR A 61 -20.24 10.53 -6.86
CA THR A 61 -21.20 11.05 -7.82
C THR A 61 -20.60 12.23 -8.57
N LEU A 62 -21.12 12.47 -9.78
CA LEU A 62 -20.71 13.61 -10.58
C LEU A 62 -20.97 14.96 -9.86
N PRO A 63 -22.09 15.16 -9.15
CA PRO A 63 -22.28 16.32 -8.27
C PRO A 63 -21.18 16.52 -7.23
N ASP A 64 -20.72 15.45 -6.56
CA ASP A 64 -19.64 15.55 -5.55
C ASP A 64 -18.31 16.01 -6.18
N ILE A 65 -18.04 15.58 -7.41
CA ILE A 65 -16.87 16.03 -8.18
C ILE A 65 -17.04 17.50 -8.58
N HIS A 66 -18.24 17.89 -9.03
CA HIS A 66 -18.55 19.27 -9.41
C HIS A 66 -18.50 20.23 -8.22
N GLU A 67 -18.82 19.78 -7.01
CA GLU A 67 -18.65 20.57 -5.79
C GLU A 67 -17.17 20.87 -5.53
N LYS A 68 -16.28 19.88 -5.75
CA LYS A 68 -14.84 20.00 -5.45
C LYS A 68 -14.01 20.62 -6.56
N LEU A 69 -14.41 20.45 -7.82
CA LEU A 69 -13.63 20.84 -9.00
C LEU A 69 -14.37 21.83 -9.91
N GLY A 70 -15.65 22.08 -9.66
CA GLY A 70 -16.54 22.72 -10.62
C GLY A 70 -16.90 21.78 -11.78
N LYS A 71 -17.64 22.30 -12.76
CA LYS A 71 -17.95 21.60 -14.02
C LYS A 71 -16.81 21.73 -15.02
N LEU A 72 -15.57 21.45 -14.58
CA LEU A 72 -14.38 21.64 -15.39
C LEU A 72 -14.31 20.61 -16.52
N GLU A 73 -14.49 21.06 -17.75
CA GLU A 73 -14.37 20.22 -18.94
C GLU A 73 -13.38 20.87 -19.91
N THR A 74 -12.42 20.11 -20.40
CA THR A 74 -11.47 20.54 -21.44
C THR A 74 -11.30 19.44 -22.48
N ALA A 75 -10.63 19.72 -23.60
CA ALA A 75 -10.33 18.70 -24.60
C ALA A 75 -9.47 17.53 -24.06
N GLU A 76 -8.72 17.76 -22.97
CA GLU A 76 -7.82 16.78 -22.36
C GLU A 76 -8.31 16.26 -20.99
N PHE A 77 -9.34 16.86 -20.40
CA PHE A 77 -9.85 16.56 -19.06
C PHE A 77 -11.37 16.49 -19.01
N SER A 78 -11.92 15.43 -18.40
CA SER A 78 -13.35 15.32 -18.12
C SER A 78 -13.66 14.90 -16.68
N THR A 79 -14.65 15.56 -16.06
CA THR A 79 -15.14 15.17 -14.73
C THR A 79 -15.78 13.79 -14.72
N LEU A 80 -16.30 13.33 -15.85
CA LEU A 80 -16.85 11.97 -16.00
C LEU A 80 -15.77 10.90 -16.04
N GLU A 81 -14.65 11.17 -16.71
CA GLU A 81 -13.49 10.28 -16.71
C GLU A 81 -12.88 10.19 -15.31
N LEU A 82 -12.77 11.31 -14.60
CA LEU A 82 -12.33 11.34 -13.20
C LEU A 82 -13.26 10.52 -12.28
N LEU A 83 -14.59 10.61 -12.47
CA LEU A 83 -15.54 9.77 -11.74
C LEU A 83 -15.27 8.28 -11.98
N THR A 84 -15.02 7.90 -13.22
CA THR A 84 -14.71 6.51 -13.59
C THR A 84 -13.43 6.00 -12.92
N ILE A 85 -12.43 6.89 -12.77
CA ILE A 85 -11.20 6.61 -12.01
C ILE A 85 -11.53 6.39 -10.52
N HIS A 86 -12.29 7.30 -9.89
CA HIS A 86 -12.71 7.17 -8.49
C HIS A 86 -13.49 5.88 -8.23
N GLU A 87 -14.46 5.53 -9.09
CA GLU A 87 -15.22 4.28 -8.99
C GLU A 87 -14.31 3.04 -9.07
N SER A 88 -13.32 3.08 -9.95
CA SER A 88 -12.35 1.99 -10.09
C SER A 88 -11.46 1.85 -8.85
N ILE A 89 -11.04 2.95 -8.26
CA ILE A 89 -10.29 2.98 -7.00
C ILE A 89 -11.17 2.50 -5.83
N HIS A 90 -12.44 2.89 -5.79
CA HIS A 90 -13.39 2.43 -4.77
C HIS A 90 -13.59 0.92 -4.82
N ARG A 91 -13.88 0.37 -6.01
CA ARG A 91 -14.03 -1.07 -6.21
C ARG A 91 -12.77 -1.83 -5.82
N HIS A 92 -11.59 -1.29 -6.16
CA HIS A 92 -10.33 -1.91 -5.78
C HIS A 92 -10.12 -1.94 -4.25
N ALA A 93 -10.41 -0.83 -3.56
CA ALA A 93 -10.31 -0.76 -2.11
C ALA A 93 -11.29 -1.70 -1.38
N LEU A 94 -12.41 -2.07 -2.00
CA LEU A 94 -13.35 -3.06 -1.47
C LEU A 94 -12.83 -4.50 -1.51
N LEU A 95 -11.76 -4.79 -2.24
CA LEU A 95 -11.14 -6.13 -2.27
C LEU A 95 -10.28 -6.40 -1.03
N TRP A 96 -9.77 -5.34 -0.39
CA TRP A 96 -8.82 -5.48 0.71
C TRP A 96 -9.37 -6.23 1.94
N PRO A 97 -10.60 -5.98 2.44
CA PRO A 97 -11.12 -6.68 3.63
C PRO A 97 -11.13 -8.20 3.50
N ASP A 98 -11.42 -8.73 2.31
CA ASP A 98 -11.43 -10.17 2.06
C ASP A 98 -10.00 -10.73 2.05
N ILE A 99 -9.05 -10.01 1.45
CA ILE A 99 -7.62 -10.35 1.49
C ILE A 99 -7.11 -10.35 2.94
N GLU A 100 -7.42 -9.31 3.72
CA GLU A 100 -7.01 -9.18 5.11
C GLU A 100 -7.58 -10.30 5.98
N THR A 101 -8.86 -10.61 5.82
CA THR A 101 -9.52 -11.74 6.49
C THR A 101 -8.87 -13.06 6.08
N GLY A 102 -8.54 -13.22 4.79
CA GLY A 102 -7.83 -14.36 4.24
C GLY A 102 -6.45 -14.55 4.86
N LEU A 103 -5.69 -13.48 5.08
CA LEU A 103 -4.37 -13.50 5.73
C LEU A 103 -4.47 -14.01 7.16
N PHE A 104 -5.40 -13.49 7.97
CA PHE A 104 -5.62 -13.98 9.33
C PHE A 104 -6.03 -15.44 9.35
N ALA A 105 -7.05 -15.79 8.56
CA ALA A 105 -7.60 -17.14 8.57
C ALA A 105 -6.59 -18.18 8.10
N SER A 106 -5.86 -17.91 7.01
CA SER A 106 -4.82 -18.80 6.49
C SER A 106 -3.59 -18.81 7.40
N GLY A 107 -3.19 -17.67 7.97
CA GLY A 107 -2.09 -17.58 8.93
C GLY A 107 -2.33 -18.45 10.17
N GLU A 108 -3.50 -18.34 10.79
CA GLU A 108 -3.87 -19.16 11.97
C GLU A 108 -3.95 -20.64 11.63
N ARG A 109 -4.55 -21.00 10.49
CA ARG A 109 -4.59 -22.40 10.02
C ARG A 109 -3.18 -22.96 9.82
N LEU A 110 -2.30 -22.22 9.15
CA LEU A 110 -0.92 -22.62 8.90
C LEU A 110 -0.11 -22.71 10.21
N LYS A 111 -0.32 -21.79 11.16
CA LYS A 111 0.33 -21.82 12.47
C LYS A 111 -0.01 -23.09 13.24
N VAL A 112 -1.30 -23.42 13.36
CA VAL A 112 -1.75 -24.63 14.05
C VAL A 112 -1.28 -25.88 13.31
N PHE A 113 -1.42 -25.91 11.99
CA PHE A 113 -1.03 -27.07 11.18
C PHE A 113 0.47 -27.34 11.27
N SER A 114 1.31 -26.32 11.06
CA SER A 114 2.77 -26.45 11.14
C SER A 114 3.24 -26.89 12.53
N TYR A 115 2.64 -26.38 13.60
CA TYR A 115 2.94 -26.81 14.97
C TYR A 115 2.60 -28.28 15.19
N ASN A 116 1.40 -28.71 14.79
CA ASN A 116 0.95 -30.09 14.97
C ASN A 116 1.79 -31.07 14.15
N LEU A 117 2.06 -30.74 12.88
CA LEU A 117 2.87 -31.57 11.98
C LEU A 117 4.29 -31.73 12.49
N THR A 118 4.95 -30.63 12.86
CA THR A 118 6.32 -30.67 13.40
C THR A 118 6.38 -31.45 14.70
N THR A 119 5.41 -31.26 15.61
CA THR A 119 5.33 -32.03 16.87
C THR A 119 5.15 -33.53 16.62
N PHE A 120 4.23 -33.91 15.74
CA PHE A 120 3.98 -35.32 15.40
C PHE A 120 5.23 -35.97 14.80
N MET A 121 5.82 -35.35 13.78
CA MET A 121 6.95 -35.89 13.04
C MET A 121 8.25 -35.91 13.86
N THR A 122 8.47 -34.93 14.75
CA THR A 122 9.59 -34.96 15.69
C THR A 122 9.45 -36.12 16.67
N ARG A 123 8.26 -36.34 17.27
CA ARG A 123 8.03 -37.50 18.14
C ARG A 123 8.24 -38.83 17.41
N LEU A 124 7.85 -38.90 16.14
CA LEU A 124 8.09 -40.07 15.30
C LEU A 124 9.59 -40.30 15.04
N SER A 125 10.33 -39.24 14.68
CA SER A 125 11.79 -39.27 14.50
C SER A 125 12.52 -39.71 15.79
N ASP A 126 12.12 -39.18 16.94
CA ASP A 126 12.67 -39.53 18.25
C ASP A 126 12.40 -41.00 18.60
N THR A 127 11.19 -41.49 18.33
CA THR A 127 10.81 -42.89 18.56
C THR A 127 11.67 -43.84 17.74
N ILE A 128 11.93 -43.50 16.46
CA ILE A 128 12.77 -44.31 15.57
C ILE A 128 14.23 -44.30 16.04
N SER A 129 14.73 -43.13 16.48
CA SER A 129 16.09 -42.98 17.00
C SER A 129 16.37 -43.83 18.24
N GLN A 130 15.34 -44.07 19.06
CA GLN A 130 15.44 -44.89 20.27
C GLN A 130 15.36 -46.40 19.99
N MET A 131 15.03 -46.81 18.77
CA MET A 131 15.02 -48.23 18.43
C MET A 131 16.47 -48.74 18.38
N PRO A 132 16.77 -49.90 18.97
CA PRO A 132 18.08 -50.52 18.87
C PRO A 132 18.25 -51.15 17.48
N ILE A 133 18.40 -50.28 16.48
CA ILE A 133 18.48 -50.65 15.06
C ILE A 133 19.71 -51.52 14.82
N VAL A 134 20.85 -51.19 15.45
CA VAL A 134 22.08 -51.98 15.35
C VAL A 134 21.94 -53.36 16.00
N GLU A 135 21.42 -53.45 17.23
CA GLU A 135 21.25 -54.75 17.93
C GLU A 135 20.24 -55.69 17.24
N LYS A 136 19.25 -55.13 16.52
CA LYS A 136 18.29 -55.90 15.74
C LYS A 136 18.84 -56.36 14.39
N ILE A 137 19.77 -55.60 13.78
CA ILE A 137 20.40 -55.93 12.49
C ILE A 137 21.62 -56.84 12.69
N GLU A 138 22.34 -56.75 13.81
CA GLU A 138 23.44 -57.65 14.19
C GLU A 138 23.05 -59.14 14.13
N LYS A 139 21.79 -59.48 14.46
CA LYS A 139 21.26 -60.86 14.33
C LYS A 139 21.13 -61.36 12.89
N PHE A 140 21.24 -60.48 11.90
CA PHE A 140 21.07 -60.77 10.48
C PHE A 140 22.30 -60.34 9.65
N GLU A 141 23.42 -59.96 10.28
CA GLU A 141 24.63 -59.41 9.65
C GLU A 141 25.24 -60.28 8.53
N SER A 142 24.85 -61.56 8.42
CA SER A 142 25.33 -62.49 7.39
C SER A 142 24.34 -62.76 6.24
N THR A 143 23.12 -62.20 6.26
CA THR A 143 22.09 -62.48 5.24
C THR A 143 21.64 -61.18 4.58
N SER A 144 21.75 -61.11 3.25
CA SER A 144 21.20 -59.99 2.47
C SER A 144 19.72 -59.82 2.79
N ILE A 145 19.25 -58.58 2.99
CA ILE A 145 17.85 -58.25 3.34
C ILE A 145 16.87 -58.87 2.32
N GLU A 146 17.32 -59.07 1.08
CA GLU A 146 16.59 -59.70 -0.03
C GLU A 146 16.38 -61.22 0.12
N HIS A 147 17.05 -61.86 1.08
CA HIS A 147 17.00 -63.31 1.34
C HIS A 147 16.42 -63.66 2.70
N LEU A 148 16.01 -62.66 3.48
CA LEU A 148 15.28 -62.90 4.72
C LEU A 148 13.87 -63.43 4.37
N PRO A 149 13.40 -64.50 5.06
CA PRO A 149 12.03 -64.96 4.87
C PRO A 149 11.06 -63.81 5.19
N PRO A 150 9.91 -63.69 4.49
CA PRO A 150 8.91 -62.69 4.85
C PRO A 150 8.49 -62.95 6.29
N ILE A 151 8.86 -62.05 7.21
CA ILE A 151 8.40 -62.11 8.59
C ILE A 151 7.04 -61.39 8.57
N PRO A 152 5.92 -62.11 8.74
CA PRO A 152 4.63 -61.45 8.84
C PRO A 152 4.61 -60.55 10.08
N PHE A 153 3.98 -59.39 9.95
CA PHE A 153 3.70 -58.55 11.12
C PHE A 153 2.85 -59.33 12.11
N ASP A 154 3.11 -59.15 13.40
CA ASP A 154 2.14 -59.55 14.40
C ASP A 154 0.88 -58.66 14.31
N PRO A 155 -0.26 -59.04 14.89
CA PRO A 155 -1.49 -58.27 14.77
C PRO A 155 -1.41 -56.82 15.31
N VAL A 156 -0.50 -56.56 16.26
CA VAL A 156 -0.27 -55.22 16.81
C VAL A 156 0.54 -54.40 15.82
N ASP A 157 1.62 -54.95 15.29
CA ASP A 157 2.46 -54.33 14.28
C ASP A 157 1.70 -54.09 12.97
N GLU A 158 0.79 -54.99 12.59
CA GLU A 158 -0.07 -54.81 11.40
C GLU A 158 -1.01 -53.62 11.59
N LYS A 159 -1.58 -53.45 12.78
CA LYS A 159 -2.44 -52.31 13.11
C LYS A 159 -1.64 -51.00 13.12
N VAL A 160 -0.45 -51.00 13.73
CA VAL A 160 0.46 -49.85 13.75
C VAL A 160 0.86 -49.46 12.33
N HIS A 161 1.24 -50.43 11.49
CA HIS A 161 1.60 -50.21 10.09
C HIS A 161 0.45 -49.57 9.31
N LYS A 162 -0.77 -50.10 9.43
CA LYS A 162 -1.96 -49.55 8.76
C LYS A 162 -2.29 -48.13 9.23
N THR A 163 -2.32 -47.89 10.54
CA THR A 163 -2.62 -46.56 11.10
C THR A 163 -1.56 -45.52 10.76
N LEU A 164 -0.28 -45.90 10.76
CA LEU A 164 0.80 -45.02 10.36
C LEU A 164 0.70 -44.68 8.87
N GLY A 165 0.44 -45.68 8.02
CA GLY A 165 0.20 -45.50 6.59
C GLY A 165 -0.94 -44.53 6.31
N SER A 166 -2.12 -44.72 6.92
CA SER A 166 -3.24 -43.79 6.74
C SER A 166 -2.93 -42.39 7.24
N THR A 167 -2.17 -42.25 8.34
CA THR A 167 -1.74 -40.94 8.86
C THR A 167 -0.86 -40.22 7.83
N PHE A 168 0.06 -40.91 7.18
CA PHE A 168 0.90 -40.32 6.13
C PHE A 168 0.08 -39.89 4.90
N ASP A 169 -0.93 -40.66 4.51
CA ASP A 169 -1.84 -40.28 3.42
C ASP A 169 -2.65 -39.03 3.77
N ASP A 170 -3.21 -38.95 4.97
CA ASP A 170 -3.94 -37.78 5.48
C ASP A 170 -3.05 -36.53 5.55
N LEU A 171 -1.79 -36.69 5.97
CA LEU A 171 -0.80 -35.61 5.96
C LEU A 171 -0.52 -35.12 4.54
N LYS A 172 -0.42 -36.03 3.57
CA LYS A 172 -0.19 -35.70 2.16
C LYS A 172 -1.34 -34.84 1.60
N ILE A 173 -2.57 -35.23 1.91
CA ILE A 173 -3.78 -34.48 1.53
C ILE A 173 -3.77 -33.09 2.21
N SER A 174 -3.42 -33.04 3.50
CA SER A 174 -3.40 -31.80 4.27
C SER A 174 -2.33 -30.82 3.78
N ILE A 175 -1.13 -31.30 3.45
CA ILE A 175 -0.04 -30.50 2.85
C ILE A 175 -0.48 -29.95 1.48
N ALA A 176 -1.08 -30.78 0.64
CA ALA A 176 -1.57 -30.35 -0.67
C ALA A 176 -2.68 -29.29 -0.56
N LYS A 177 -3.60 -29.46 0.39
CA LYS A 177 -4.65 -28.49 0.69
C LYS A 177 -4.06 -27.17 1.17
N ALA A 178 -3.12 -27.21 2.13
CA ALA A 178 -2.44 -26.02 2.63
C ALA A 178 -1.71 -25.26 1.50
N SER A 179 -1.04 -25.98 0.60
CA SER A 179 -0.40 -25.39 -0.59
C SER A 179 -1.41 -24.68 -1.49
N SER A 180 -2.52 -25.36 -1.84
CA SER A 180 -3.54 -24.79 -2.73
C SER A 180 -4.23 -23.55 -2.13
N GLU A 181 -4.57 -23.58 -0.83
CA GLU A 181 -5.19 -22.44 -0.16
C GLU A 181 -4.24 -21.23 -0.10
N THR A 182 -2.95 -21.49 0.18
CA THR A 182 -1.93 -20.44 0.26
C THR A 182 -1.67 -19.80 -1.11
N ASP A 183 -1.63 -20.60 -2.18
CA ASP A 183 -1.44 -20.13 -3.56
C ASP A 183 -2.62 -19.27 -4.06
N ASN A 184 -3.86 -19.63 -3.71
CA ASN A 184 -5.02 -18.82 -4.08
C ASN A 184 -4.98 -17.42 -3.47
N LEU A 185 -4.68 -17.32 -2.17
CA LEU A 185 -4.53 -16.02 -1.52
C LEU A 185 -3.35 -15.21 -2.09
N HIS A 186 -2.27 -15.88 -2.49
CA HIS A 186 -1.15 -15.22 -3.17
C HIS A 186 -1.56 -14.57 -4.50
N LYS A 187 -2.42 -15.24 -5.28
CA LYS A 187 -2.96 -14.70 -6.53
C LYS A 187 -3.82 -13.47 -6.28
N GLU A 188 -4.63 -13.48 -5.21
CA GLU A 188 -5.45 -12.33 -4.82
C GLU A 188 -4.57 -11.13 -4.43
N ILE A 189 -3.56 -11.33 -3.57
CA ILE A 189 -2.60 -10.29 -3.17
C ILE A 189 -1.87 -9.72 -4.40
N THR A 190 -1.43 -10.61 -5.31
CA THR A 190 -0.71 -10.22 -6.53
C THR A 190 -1.60 -9.44 -7.49
N SER A 191 -2.85 -9.88 -7.67
CA SER A 191 -3.83 -9.19 -8.52
C SER A 191 -4.16 -7.80 -7.99
N PHE A 192 -4.36 -7.67 -6.67
CA PHE A 192 -4.53 -6.40 -5.99
C PHE A 192 -3.33 -5.47 -6.24
N ASN A 193 -2.10 -5.94 -5.99
CA ASN A 193 -0.91 -5.13 -6.20
C ASN A 193 -0.75 -4.68 -7.67
N ASN A 194 -0.87 -5.60 -8.62
CA ASN A 194 -0.72 -5.30 -10.04
C ASN A 194 -1.78 -4.32 -10.53
N LYS A 195 -3.03 -4.44 -10.06
CA LYS A 195 -4.08 -3.48 -10.41
C LYS A 195 -3.78 -2.10 -9.85
N LEU A 196 -3.31 -2.00 -8.60
CA LEU A 196 -2.94 -0.74 -7.99
C LEU A 196 -1.76 -0.09 -8.70
N ALA A 197 -0.63 -0.81 -8.81
CA ALA A 197 0.64 -0.29 -9.29
C ALA A 197 0.69 -0.05 -10.80
N GLN A 198 0.16 -0.97 -11.60
CA GLN A 198 0.32 -0.94 -13.06
C GLN A 198 -0.84 -0.24 -13.78
N HIS A 199 -1.96 0.01 -13.09
CA HIS A 199 -3.15 0.58 -13.72
C HIS A 199 -3.67 1.82 -12.98
N LEU A 200 -3.98 1.72 -11.69
CA LEU A 200 -4.67 2.80 -10.98
C LEU A 200 -3.74 3.99 -10.71
N ILE A 201 -2.51 3.75 -10.24
CA ILE A 201 -1.52 4.82 -10.02
C ILE A 201 -1.25 5.62 -11.32
N PRO A 202 -0.92 4.98 -12.46
CA PRO A 202 -0.73 5.69 -13.72
C PRO A 202 -1.94 6.51 -14.19
N LEU A 203 -3.17 6.04 -13.93
CA LEU A 203 -4.39 6.79 -14.26
C LEU A 203 -4.53 8.05 -13.40
N VAL A 204 -4.21 7.97 -12.11
CA VAL A 204 -4.23 9.13 -11.19
C VAL A 204 -3.11 10.11 -11.55
N GLU A 205 -1.88 9.64 -11.79
CA GLU A 205 -0.75 10.44 -12.27
C GLU A 205 -1.11 11.21 -13.56
N ARG A 206 -1.74 10.53 -14.52
CA ARG A 206 -2.21 11.16 -15.75
C ARG A 206 -3.24 12.25 -15.46
N SER A 207 -4.20 11.99 -14.58
CA SER A 207 -5.21 12.98 -14.18
C SER A 207 -4.58 14.22 -13.53
N ILE A 208 -3.62 14.04 -12.62
CA ILE A 208 -2.84 15.11 -11.99
C ILE A 208 -2.07 15.92 -13.04
N ASN A 209 -1.41 15.25 -13.98
CA ASN A 209 -0.64 15.89 -15.04
C ASN A 209 -1.52 16.67 -16.02
N THR A 210 -2.72 16.18 -16.31
CA THR A 210 -3.69 16.93 -17.11
C THR A 210 -4.20 18.15 -16.35
N LEU A 211 -4.59 17.99 -15.08
CA LEU A 211 -5.08 19.09 -14.25
C LEU A 211 -4.02 20.19 -14.04
N SER A 212 -2.75 19.82 -13.88
CA SER A 212 -1.66 20.78 -13.73
C SER A 212 -1.49 21.67 -14.97
N LYS A 213 -1.67 21.13 -16.18
CA LYS A 213 -1.68 21.90 -17.43
C LYS A 213 -2.86 22.87 -17.53
N VAL A 214 -4.03 22.45 -17.05
CA VAL A 214 -5.23 23.30 -16.99
C VAL A 214 -5.03 24.43 -15.95
N SER A 215 -4.23 24.21 -14.90
CA SER A 215 -3.92 25.18 -13.85
C SER A 215 -2.80 26.19 -14.17
N SER A 216 -2.02 26.00 -15.25
CA SER A 216 -0.84 26.82 -15.54
C SER A 216 -1.14 28.29 -15.88
N ALA A 217 -1.19 29.13 -14.82
CA ALA A 217 -0.63 30.48 -14.60
C ALA A 217 -0.66 31.60 -15.66
N ASP A 218 -0.62 31.33 -16.96
CA ASP A 218 -0.41 32.37 -17.99
C ASP A 218 -1.68 33.14 -18.35
N HIS A 219 -2.85 32.49 -18.25
CA HIS A 219 -4.12 33.12 -18.61
C HIS A 219 -4.67 33.99 -17.48
N ALA A 220 -4.64 33.50 -16.23
CA ALA A 220 -5.11 34.21 -15.05
C ALA A 220 -4.27 35.48 -14.77
N ASN A 221 -2.94 35.39 -14.84
CA ASN A 221 -2.07 36.56 -14.62
C ASN A 221 -2.29 37.67 -15.66
N ARG A 222 -2.52 37.33 -16.93
CA ARG A 222 -2.82 38.31 -17.97
C ARG A 222 -4.17 38.99 -17.78
N LEU A 223 -5.18 38.26 -17.32
CA LEU A 223 -6.50 38.83 -16.99
C LEU A 223 -6.44 39.75 -15.77
N MET A 224 -5.72 39.36 -14.70
CA MET A 224 -5.52 40.20 -13.52
C MET A 224 -4.79 41.51 -13.84
N LEU A 225 -3.74 41.46 -14.68
CA LEU A 225 -2.99 42.65 -15.08
C LEU A 225 -3.89 43.65 -15.84
N ARG A 226 -4.66 43.16 -16.82
CA ARG A 226 -5.63 43.98 -17.59
C ARG A 226 -6.74 44.55 -16.73
N LEU A 227 -7.26 43.78 -15.76
CA LEU A 227 -8.29 44.25 -14.84
C LEU A 227 -7.78 45.39 -13.95
N ASN A 228 -6.54 45.28 -13.44
CA ASN A 228 -5.94 46.33 -12.62
C ASN A 228 -5.69 47.61 -13.42
N GLU A 229 -5.21 47.50 -14.66
CA GLU A 229 -5.06 48.64 -15.58
C GLU A 229 -6.42 49.32 -15.88
N ALA A 230 -7.46 48.53 -16.16
CA ALA A 230 -8.80 49.06 -16.42
C ALA A 230 -9.40 49.76 -15.19
N ARG A 231 -9.21 49.22 -13.98
CA ARG A 231 -9.67 49.82 -12.70
C ARG A 231 -8.96 51.13 -12.39
N GLU A 232 -7.64 51.22 -12.57
CA GLU A 232 -6.90 52.46 -12.36
C GLU A 232 -7.30 53.53 -13.38
N THR A 233 -7.48 53.15 -14.65
CA THR A 233 -7.96 54.07 -15.69
C THR A 233 -9.38 54.56 -15.40
N HIS A 234 -10.27 53.67 -14.96
CA HIS A 234 -11.63 54.01 -14.55
C HIS A 234 -11.63 54.98 -13.37
N LYS A 235 -10.79 54.75 -12.35
CA LYS A 235 -10.64 55.64 -11.19
C LYS A 235 -10.17 57.04 -11.61
N GLN A 236 -9.16 57.12 -12.48
CA GLN A 236 -8.67 58.40 -13.03
C GLN A 236 -9.78 59.13 -13.80
N LYS A 237 -10.45 58.45 -14.74
CA LYS A 237 -11.52 59.05 -15.56
C LYS A 237 -12.78 59.38 -14.76
N ASN A 238 -13.08 58.63 -13.71
CA ASN A 238 -14.19 58.95 -12.80
C ASN A 238 -13.87 60.16 -11.90
N ASN A 239 -12.60 60.33 -11.50
CA ASN A 239 -12.15 61.55 -10.82
C ASN A 239 -12.21 62.76 -11.76
N GLU A 240 -11.81 62.60 -13.02
CA GLU A 240 -11.94 63.61 -14.08
C GLU A 240 -13.41 63.98 -14.32
N LYS A 241 -14.30 62.98 -14.46
CA LYS A 241 -15.75 63.17 -14.52
C LYS A 241 -16.27 64.00 -13.35
N THR A 242 -15.84 63.69 -12.13
CA THR A 242 -16.26 64.39 -10.90
C THR A 242 -15.78 65.84 -10.90
N LYS A 243 -14.54 66.09 -11.34
CA LYS A 243 -13.98 67.44 -11.48
C LYS A 243 -14.70 68.26 -12.55
N LEU A 244 -14.91 67.68 -13.74
CA LEU A 244 -15.62 68.34 -14.85
C LEU A 244 -17.08 68.61 -14.51
N LEU A 245 -17.76 67.68 -13.84
CA LEU A 245 -19.11 67.88 -13.33
C LEU A 245 -19.15 69.04 -12.32
N ALA A 246 -18.25 69.07 -11.34
CA ALA A 246 -18.16 70.17 -10.38
C ALA A 246 -17.83 71.52 -11.04
N PHE A 247 -16.99 71.51 -12.08
CA PHE A 247 -16.63 72.69 -12.87
C PHE A 247 -17.78 73.21 -13.75
N ASP A 248 -18.49 72.33 -14.45
CA ASP A 248 -19.65 72.73 -15.26
C ASP A 248 -20.83 73.18 -14.39
N ILE A 249 -20.99 72.62 -13.18
CA ILE A 249 -21.95 73.10 -12.16
C ILE A 249 -21.53 74.47 -11.61
N SER A 250 -20.23 74.75 -11.44
CA SER A 250 -19.79 76.06 -10.93
C SER A 250 -19.96 77.19 -11.94
N LYS A 251 -19.85 76.91 -13.25
CA LYS A 251 -20.10 77.88 -14.33
C LYS A 251 -21.53 78.45 -14.34
N ILE A 252 -22.49 77.69 -13.85
CA ILE A 252 -23.91 78.07 -13.84
C ILE A 252 -24.35 78.71 -12.51
N GLY A 253 -23.42 79.00 -11.61
CA GLY A 253 -23.65 79.85 -10.42
C GLY A 253 -24.42 79.20 -9.27
N LEU A 254 -24.56 77.87 -9.25
CA LEU A 254 -25.27 77.15 -8.18
C LEU A 254 -24.29 76.73 -7.07
N SER A 255 -24.40 77.32 -5.88
CA SER A 255 -23.56 76.96 -4.73
C SER A 255 -23.89 75.56 -4.19
N ALA A 256 -22.89 74.70 -4.09
CA ALA A 256 -22.97 73.30 -3.70
C ALA A 256 -23.46 73.07 -2.26
N ALA A 257 -24.77 72.99 -2.05
CA ALA A 257 -25.32 72.67 -0.74
C ALA A 257 -25.75 71.20 -0.57
N ASN A 258 -26.03 70.44 -1.65
CA ASN A 258 -26.29 69.00 -1.52
C ASN A 258 -26.25 68.23 -2.86
N PRO A 259 -25.27 67.36 -3.13
CA PRO A 259 -25.06 66.74 -4.46
C PRO A 259 -26.19 65.80 -4.92
N LEU A 260 -27.02 65.28 -4.01
CA LEU A 260 -28.16 64.40 -4.35
C LEU A 260 -29.40 65.17 -4.85
N SER A 261 -29.58 66.42 -4.46
CA SER A 261 -30.73 67.24 -4.87
C SER A 261 -30.64 67.76 -6.31
N LEU A 262 -29.43 67.80 -6.88
CA LEU A 262 -29.17 68.27 -8.25
C LEU A 262 -29.53 67.25 -9.32
N LEU A 263 -29.52 65.95 -8.98
CA LEU A 263 -29.80 64.86 -9.94
C LEU A 263 -31.27 64.87 -10.43
N ILE A 264 -32.19 65.35 -9.60
CA ILE A 264 -33.63 65.31 -9.88
C ILE A 264 -34.05 66.40 -10.88
N ASN A 265 -33.34 67.54 -10.93
CA ASN A 265 -33.58 68.59 -11.93
C ASN A 265 -32.89 68.34 -13.29
N PHE A 266 -31.99 67.35 -13.35
CA PHE A 266 -31.17 67.03 -14.51
C PHE A 266 -31.87 66.14 -15.57
N LEU A 267 -32.88 65.38 -15.15
CA LEU A 267 -33.60 64.43 -16.03
C LEU A 267 -34.56 65.09 -17.03
N ASN A 268 -34.76 66.42 -16.97
CA ASN A 268 -35.80 67.12 -17.73
C ASN A 268 -35.30 68.18 -18.76
N GLY A 269 -34.02 68.20 -19.16
CA GLY A 269 -33.57 69.14 -20.21
C GLY A 269 -32.24 68.79 -20.89
N PRO A 270 -32.07 68.98 -22.22
CA PRO A 270 -30.96 68.37 -22.98
C PRO A 270 -29.74 69.28 -23.30
N ALA A 271 -29.49 70.41 -22.62
CA ALA A 271 -28.57 71.44 -23.16
C ALA A 271 -27.48 72.01 -22.23
N LEU A 272 -26.93 71.26 -21.26
CA LEU A 272 -26.01 71.85 -20.26
C LEU A 272 -24.72 71.08 -19.95
N LEU A 273 -24.33 70.11 -20.78
CA LEU A 273 -23.08 69.36 -20.58
C LEU A 273 -22.04 69.71 -21.64
N SER A 274 -20.80 69.92 -21.22
CA SER A 274 -19.69 70.04 -22.17
C SER A 274 -19.51 68.73 -22.96
N PRO A 275 -19.14 68.81 -24.25
CA PRO A 275 -18.82 67.61 -25.05
C PRO A 275 -17.74 66.74 -24.40
N GLU A 276 -16.79 67.36 -23.68
CA GLU A 276 -15.73 66.68 -22.92
C GLU A 276 -16.29 65.83 -21.76
N LEU A 277 -17.26 66.34 -20.99
CA LEU A 277 -17.92 65.58 -19.93
C LEU A 277 -18.76 64.42 -20.48
N ILE A 278 -19.45 64.61 -21.61
CA ILE A 278 -20.20 63.54 -22.28
C ILE A 278 -19.26 62.42 -22.73
N ASP A 279 -18.11 62.76 -23.32
CA ASP A 279 -17.11 61.79 -23.75
C ASP A 279 -16.50 61.03 -22.57
N VAL A 280 -16.19 61.72 -21.45
CA VAL A 280 -15.71 61.08 -20.22
C VAL A 280 -16.77 60.16 -19.62
N ILE A 281 -18.05 60.53 -19.63
CA ILE A 281 -19.16 59.67 -19.17
C ILE A 281 -19.25 58.39 -20.02
N HIS A 282 -19.16 58.52 -21.34
CA HIS A 282 -19.15 57.37 -22.25
C HIS A 282 -17.92 56.47 -22.02
N HIS A 283 -16.73 57.05 -21.84
CA HIS A 283 -15.51 56.29 -21.55
C HIS A 283 -15.59 55.57 -20.20
N VAL A 284 -16.09 56.23 -19.15
CA VAL A 284 -16.35 55.59 -17.84
C VAL A 284 -17.36 54.46 -17.99
N GLY A 285 -18.43 54.65 -18.75
CA GLY A 285 -19.41 53.59 -19.04
C GLY A 285 -18.83 52.41 -19.82
N LYS A 286 -17.94 52.65 -20.78
CA LYS A 286 -17.21 51.61 -21.53
C LYS A 286 -16.25 50.85 -20.63
N LEU A 287 -15.45 51.56 -19.82
CA LEU A 287 -14.54 50.96 -18.85
C LEU A 287 -15.29 50.16 -17.79
N ASN A 288 -16.46 50.61 -17.35
CA ASN A 288 -17.27 49.85 -16.39
C ASN A 288 -17.77 48.53 -17.00
N ARG A 289 -18.18 48.52 -18.27
CA ARG A 289 -18.55 47.27 -18.98
C ARG A 289 -17.36 46.34 -19.18
N GLU A 290 -16.20 46.90 -19.51
CA GLU A 290 -14.94 46.15 -19.66
C GLU A 290 -14.49 45.55 -18.33
N ILE A 291 -14.56 46.31 -17.22
CA ILE A 291 -14.32 45.81 -15.86
C ILE A 291 -15.29 44.69 -15.51
N THR A 292 -16.61 44.85 -15.73
CA THR A 292 -17.59 43.79 -15.44
C THR A 292 -17.36 42.53 -16.28
N GLN A 293 -16.98 42.67 -17.55
CA GLN A 293 -16.65 41.52 -18.40
C GLN A 293 -15.36 40.84 -17.95
N LEU A 294 -14.28 41.61 -17.70
CA LEU A 294 -13.02 41.08 -17.18
C LEU A 294 -13.20 40.46 -15.79
N GLU A 295 -14.04 41.01 -14.91
CA GLU A 295 -14.39 40.42 -13.62
C GLU A 295 -15.19 39.13 -13.79
N SER A 296 -16.14 39.04 -14.72
CA SER A 296 -16.86 37.80 -15.00
C SER A 296 -15.94 36.71 -15.58
N GLU A 297 -15.01 37.09 -16.46
CA GLU A 297 -14.03 36.20 -17.09
C GLU A 297 -12.94 35.79 -16.08
N LEU A 298 -12.54 36.70 -15.19
CA LEU A 298 -11.61 36.47 -14.10
C LEU A 298 -12.24 35.66 -12.97
N LEU A 299 -13.52 35.85 -12.62
CA LEU A 299 -14.24 35.01 -11.65
C LEU A 299 -14.39 33.56 -12.16
N ALA A 300 -14.61 33.39 -13.46
CA ALA A 300 -14.51 32.10 -14.12
C ALA A 300 -13.08 31.54 -14.11
N THR A 301 -12.06 32.40 -14.00
CA THR A 301 -10.63 32.05 -14.03
C THR A 301 -9.94 32.06 -12.65
N GLU A 302 -10.53 32.54 -11.56
CA GLU A 302 -9.93 32.61 -10.21
C GLU A 302 -10.44 31.52 -9.27
N GLY A 303 -11.70 31.08 -9.42
CA GLY A 303 -12.23 29.93 -8.68
C GLY A 303 -11.68 28.59 -9.19
N ILE A 304 -11.50 28.46 -10.51
CA ILE A 304 -11.06 27.22 -11.14
C ILE A 304 -9.61 26.84 -10.77
N PRO A 305 -8.60 27.73 -10.81
CA PRO A 305 -7.23 27.38 -10.41
C PRO A 305 -7.10 27.00 -8.95
N LYS A 306 -7.87 27.64 -8.06
CA LYS A 306 -7.90 27.27 -6.63
C LYS A 306 -8.52 25.88 -6.44
N LEU A 307 -9.70 25.61 -7.01
CA LEU A 307 -10.36 24.31 -6.96
C LEU A 307 -9.52 23.21 -7.63
N VAL A 308 -8.88 23.51 -8.77
CA VAL A 308 -7.96 22.61 -9.47
C VAL A 308 -6.72 22.34 -8.63
N THR A 309 -6.16 23.35 -7.95
CA THR A 309 -4.98 23.18 -7.09
C THR A 309 -5.31 22.37 -5.84
N GLU A 310 -6.42 22.67 -5.16
CA GLU A 310 -6.91 21.92 -3.99
C GLU A 310 -7.24 20.47 -4.36
N HIS A 311 -7.89 20.26 -5.50
CA HIS A 311 -8.20 18.92 -5.99
C HIS A 311 -6.96 18.17 -6.46
N SER A 312 -6.03 18.82 -7.14
CA SER A 312 -4.74 18.23 -7.53
C SER A 312 -3.91 17.84 -6.32
N LEU A 313 -3.94 18.63 -5.24
CA LEU A 313 -3.33 18.27 -3.97
C LEU A 313 -3.99 17.02 -3.38
N SER A 314 -5.33 16.96 -3.36
CA SER A 314 -6.06 15.77 -2.91
C SER A 314 -5.72 14.52 -3.73
N LEU A 315 -5.56 14.64 -5.05
CA LEU A 315 -5.16 13.54 -5.92
C LEU A 315 -3.70 13.14 -5.69
N ARG A 316 -2.79 14.08 -5.40
CA ARG A 316 -1.40 13.78 -5.02
C ARG A 316 -1.30 13.07 -3.66
N THR A 317 -2.14 13.45 -2.70
CA THR A 317 -2.26 12.72 -1.42
C THR A 317 -2.75 11.29 -1.67
N LEU A 318 -3.75 11.12 -2.53
CA LEU A 318 -4.25 9.80 -2.94
C LEU A 318 -3.15 8.98 -3.65
N GLU A 319 -2.45 9.57 -4.62
CA GLU A 319 -1.33 8.96 -5.35
C GLU A 319 -0.23 8.49 -4.39
N THR A 320 0.13 9.32 -3.41
CA THR A 320 1.12 8.97 -2.37
C THR A 320 0.64 7.77 -1.56
N ALA A 321 -0.60 7.80 -1.06
CA ALA A 321 -1.17 6.68 -0.30
C ALA A 321 -1.24 5.40 -1.14
N MET A 322 -1.58 5.50 -2.44
CA MET A 322 -1.58 4.38 -3.38
C MET A 322 -0.18 3.82 -3.59
N GLY A 323 0.83 4.67 -3.76
CA GLY A 323 2.24 4.27 -3.90
C GLY A 323 2.76 3.54 -2.68
N SER A 324 2.52 4.10 -1.48
CA SER A 324 2.85 3.47 -0.21
C SER A 324 2.15 2.11 -0.03
N ALA A 325 0.86 2.03 -0.36
CA ALA A 325 0.11 0.77 -0.30
C ALA A 325 0.61 -0.26 -1.32
N ALA A 326 1.03 0.16 -2.52
CA ALA A 326 1.61 -0.72 -3.51
C ALA A 326 2.95 -1.30 -3.04
N GLU A 327 3.82 -0.49 -2.44
CA GLU A 327 5.08 -0.96 -1.85
C GLU A 327 4.84 -1.94 -0.70
N ALA A 328 3.92 -1.60 0.21
CA ALA A 328 3.55 -2.46 1.33
C ALA A 328 2.95 -3.80 0.87
N THR A 329 2.09 -3.78 -0.15
CA THR A 329 1.52 -5.00 -0.72
C THR A 329 2.60 -5.84 -1.43
N GLU A 330 3.58 -5.22 -2.07
CA GLU A 330 4.71 -5.94 -2.69
C GLU A 330 5.57 -6.66 -1.64
N LYS A 331 5.80 -6.03 -0.48
CA LYS A 331 6.46 -6.67 0.67
C LYS A 331 5.65 -7.86 1.19
N LEU A 332 4.34 -7.68 1.37
CA LEU A 332 3.42 -8.75 1.77
C LEU A 332 3.44 -9.93 0.79
N LYS A 333 3.41 -9.63 -0.52
CA LYS A 333 3.50 -10.64 -1.59
C LYS A 333 4.76 -11.48 -1.44
N LYS A 334 5.92 -10.86 -1.16
CA LYS A 334 7.20 -11.56 -0.96
C LYS A 334 7.18 -12.46 0.28
N VAL A 335 6.69 -11.97 1.41
CA VAL A 335 6.52 -12.77 2.64
C VAL A 335 5.65 -14.00 2.37
N TRP A 336 4.53 -13.81 1.67
CA TRP A 336 3.61 -14.91 1.35
C TRP A 336 4.21 -15.91 0.35
N ALA A 337 5.01 -15.44 -0.61
CA ALA A 337 5.77 -16.31 -1.52
C ALA A 337 6.81 -17.17 -0.77
N THR A 338 7.45 -16.63 0.27
CA THR A 338 8.37 -17.40 1.13
C THR A 338 7.64 -18.55 1.84
N ILE A 339 6.43 -18.31 2.34
CA ILE A 339 5.59 -19.36 2.94
C ILE A 339 5.30 -20.47 1.92
N ILE A 340 4.89 -20.09 0.69
CA ILE A 340 4.63 -21.05 -0.40
C ILE A 340 5.87 -21.89 -0.70
N ALA A 341 7.03 -21.26 -0.86
CA ALA A 341 8.28 -21.96 -1.17
C ALA A 341 8.65 -23.03 -0.11
N HIS A 342 8.42 -22.73 1.17
CA HIS A 342 8.64 -23.72 2.25
C HIS A 342 7.63 -24.86 2.19
N ILE A 343 6.35 -24.58 1.94
CA ILE A 343 5.32 -25.61 1.79
C ILE A 343 5.64 -26.53 0.60
N GLU A 344 6.03 -25.97 -0.55
CA GLU A 344 6.40 -26.73 -1.75
C GLU A 344 7.66 -27.58 -1.54
N THR A 345 8.65 -27.03 -0.82
CA THR A 345 9.86 -27.78 -0.44
C THR A 345 9.49 -28.98 0.42
N SER A 346 8.66 -28.78 1.46
CA SER A 346 8.21 -29.89 2.30
C SER A 346 7.37 -30.90 1.52
N ALA A 347 6.46 -30.44 0.65
CA ALA A 347 5.66 -31.33 -0.18
C ALA A 347 6.52 -32.19 -1.12
N THR A 348 7.66 -31.64 -1.58
CA THR A 348 8.63 -32.35 -2.40
C THR A 348 9.40 -33.39 -1.58
N ASP A 349 9.91 -33.01 -0.40
CA ASP A 349 10.62 -33.92 0.49
C ASP A 349 9.71 -35.02 1.05
N PHE A 350 8.44 -34.73 1.32
CA PHE A 350 7.46 -35.71 1.79
C PHE A 350 7.19 -36.81 0.75
N LYS A 351 7.31 -36.52 -0.55
CA LYS A 351 7.20 -37.53 -1.62
C LYS A 351 8.35 -38.55 -1.60
N LEU A 352 9.47 -38.24 -0.93
CA LEU A 352 10.58 -39.16 -0.75
C LEU A 352 10.28 -40.23 0.30
N ILE A 353 9.27 -40.03 1.14
CA ILE A 353 8.82 -41.04 2.11
C ILE A 353 8.05 -42.13 1.37
N LYS A 354 8.66 -43.33 1.30
CA LYS A 354 8.09 -44.51 0.63
C LYS A 354 7.95 -45.69 1.59
N THR A 355 6.94 -46.52 1.35
CA THR A 355 6.76 -47.80 2.03
C THR A 355 7.97 -48.71 1.78
N GLY A 356 8.47 -49.39 2.81
CA GLY A 356 9.56 -50.35 2.69
C GLY A 356 10.97 -49.76 2.62
N GLN A 357 11.14 -48.45 2.80
CA GLN A 357 12.47 -47.82 2.85
C GLN A 357 13.19 -48.09 4.18
N ALA A 358 14.53 -48.09 4.16
CA ALA A 358 15.35 -48.24 5.36
C ALA A 358 15.03 -47.16 6.41
N LEU A 359 14.99 -47.53 7.70
CA LEU A 359 14.61 -46.63 8.79
C LEU A 359 15.46 -45.36 8.88
N ILE A 360 16.77 -45.47 8.62
CA ILE A 360 17.69 -44.31 8.59
C ILE A 360 17.30 -43.33 7.46
N SER A 361 16.98 -43.85 6.28
CA SER A 361 16.50 -43.04 5.15
C SER A 361 15.11 -42.45 5.43
N PHE A 362 14.24 -43.21 6.10
CA PHE A 362 12.93 -42.73 6.54
C PHE A 362 13.04 -41.57 7.51
N GLN A 363 13.91 -41.70 8.51
CA GLN A 363 14.19 -40.65 9.49
C GLN A 363 14.73 -39.39 8.81
N ALA A 364 15.75 -39.53 7.96
CA ALA A 364 16.31 -38.39 7.23
C ALA A 364 15.26 -37.66 6.37
N ASN A 365 14.34 -38.39 5.74
CA ASN A 365 13.26 -37.81 4.94
C ASN A 365 12.18 -37.14 5.82
N ILE A 366 11.91 -37.65 7.03
CA ILE A 366 11.08 -36.97 8.03
C ILE A 366 11.72 -35.63 8.42
N ASP A 367 13.00 -35.64 8.78
CA ASP A 367 13.70 -34.45 9.26
C ASP A 367 13.75 -33.35 8.17
N ARG A 368 13.95 -33.75 6.91
CA ARG A 368 13.85 -32.87 5.74
C ARG A 368 12.44 -32.31 5.54
N THR A 369 11.40 -33.13 5.73
CA THR A 369 10.01 -32.69 5.62
C THR A 369 9.67 -31.63 6.66
N ILE A 370 10.11 -31.80 7.92
CA ILE A 370 9.68 -30.92 9.03
C ILE A 370 10.40 -29.58 9.06
N ALA A 371 11.64 -29.50 8.56
CA ALA A 371 12.43 -28.28 8.65
C ALA A 371 11.73 -27.07 7.99
N PRO A 372 11.18 -27.17 6.75
CA PRO A 372 10.41 -26.09 6.16
C PRO A 372 9.14 -25.73 6.94
N TRP A 373 8.48 -26.68 7.63
CA TRP A 373 7.29 -26.38 8.44
C TRP A 373 7.62 -25.60 9.71
N LYS A 374 8.82 -25.76 10.27
CA LYS A 374 9.30 -24.90 11.36
C LYS A 374 9.42 -23.46 10.87
N GLU A 375 10.01 -23.25 9.70
CA GLU A 375 10.09 -21.91 9.08
C GLU A 375 8.70 -21.33 8.77
N VAL A 376 7.78 -22.13 8.20
CA VAL A 376 6.38 -21.70 8.00
C VAL A 376 5.77 -21.22 9.31
N ASN A 377 5.89 -22.00 10.40
CA ASN A 377 5.33 -21.64 11.71
C ASN A 377 5.87 -20.30 12.21
N LEU A 378 7.18 -20.10 12.09
CA LEU A 378 7.87 -18.89 12.52
C LEU A 378 7.44 -17.67 11.67
N THR A 379 7.41 -17.80 10.35
CA THR A 379 7.01 -16.73 9.43
C THR A 379 5.55 -16.34 9.61
N VAL A 380 4.62 -17.31 9.71
CA VAL A 380 3.19 -16.99 9.89
C VAL A 380 2.90 -16.42 11.28
N SER A 381 3.62 -16.86 12.32
CA SER A 381 3.47 -16.27 13.66
C SER A 381 3.90 -14.81 13.66
N ALA A 382 5.06 -14.51 13.07
CA ALA A 382 5.53 -13.13 12.93
C ALA A 382 4.56 -12.28 12.10
N LEU A 383 3.99 -12.84 11.03
CA LEU A 383 3.03 -12.13 10.17
C LEU A 383 1.73 -11.83 10.93
N LEU A 384 1.22 -12.78 11.69
CA LEU A 384 0.05 -12.59 12.54
C LEU A 384 0.30 -11.49 13.57
N ASP A 385 1.47 -11.46 14.21
CA ASP A 385 1.82 -10.39 15.16
C ASP A 385 1.82 -9.01 14.50
N VAL A 386 2.38 -8.90 13.29
CA VAL A 386 2.32 -7.67 12.46
C VAL A 386 0.88 -7.26 12.15
N LEU A 387 0.04 -8.22 11.73
CA LEU A 387 -1.37 -7.98 11.39
C LEU A 387 -2.20 -7.56 12.62
N TYR A 388 -1.98 -8.21 13.78
CA TYR A 388 -2.64 -7.84 15.04
C TYR A 388 -2.21 -6.45 15.49
N THR A 389 -0.91 -6.13 15.44
CA THR A 389 -0.38 -4.81 15.83
C THR A 389 -0.95 -3.68 14.97
N ALA A 390 -1.05 -3.90 13.66
CA ALA A 390 -1.66 -2.97 12.71
C ALA A 390 -3.18 -2.80 12.89
N ASN A 391 -3.84 -3.74 13.56
CA ASN A 391 -5.28 -3.70 13.85
C ASN A 391 -5.62 -3.19 15.27
N GLN A 392 -4.69 -3.26 16.22
CA GLN A 392 -4.85 -2.67 17.56
C GLN A 392 -4.62 -1.16 17.58
N SER A 393 -3.77 -0.67 16.69
CA SER A 393 -3.51 0.76 16.51
C SER A 393 -4.63 1.36 15.65
N ASN A 394 -5.78 1.71 16.23
CA ASN A 394 -6.70 2.63 15.55
C ASN A 394 -6.04 4.02 15.45
N PRO A 395 -6.18 4.75 14.32
CA PRO A 395 -5.90 6.18 14.31
C PRO A 395 -6.84 6.95 15.24
#